data_AF-A0A0D7A6T8-F1
#
_entry.id   AF-A0A0D7A6T8-F1
#
_cell.length_a   1.000
_cell.length_b   1.000
_cell.length_c   1.000
_cell.angle_alpha   90.00
_cell.angle_beta   90.00
_cell.angle_gamma   90.00
#
_symmetry.space_group_name_H-M   'P 1'
#
loop_
_entity.id
_entity.type
_entity.pdbx_description
1 polymer ?
#
loop_
_entity_poly.entity_id
_entity_poly.type
_entity_poly.pdbx_seq_one_letter_code
_entity_poly.pdbx_strand_id
1 'polypeptide(L)'
;MECIKGLYSDAEFAEHLVFVPEHHYTDEMKRNRLFHDMHTGNWWWKTQQCVERTHPGATIVPIIISSDKTQLTTFRNKSAYPIYLTIRNLPKEIRRKPSRHGQVLLGYLSTSKLEHITNKAAHRRTLCNLFHSCMTMITRPLREAGASGVLMQSGDGVVRRCHPILASYVGDYPEQLLVGCLKNLKCPSCTVDRDHLGDPLPDLPNLEDAAHFDPGGGSNPGRDLEAILDALELGDIGGLDFWRACKAVNIKPVVHPFWEKFPYVHIYRSITPDILHQLYQGVVKHLISWIRSACGSDEIDARCRRLPPNHHICLFLNGISHLTRVTGTEHDQICRFLLGLVVDVPLPHRMSSTHLLRTVRGIMDFLYLAQYPVHSSETLVALDTALAAFHENKSIFVDLGIREHFDIPKIHSMNHYHWYIEQYGTTDNYNTAYTERLHIDLAKDAYCATNKKDEYSQMAIWLERREKIFRHMSFIAKRDAYEAAQREHEEQENKYGSVGATLSPSSTTDHAPVKIPRLVLPRTQKMSKHPSQKHIPLSIIETLYGARYFRDALARYIAEWS
;
A
#
# COMPACT_ATOMS: atom_id res chain seq x y z
N MET A 1 11.87 16.35 -6.06
CA MET A 1 12.39 15.88 -7.37
C MET A 1 13.51 14.88 -7.23
N GLU A 2 14.49 15.09 -6.37
CA GLU A 2 15.67 14.19 -6.25
C GLU A 2 15.30 12.73 -5.98
N CYS A 3 14.31 12.46 -5.11
CA CYS A 3 13.80 11.09 -4.87
C CYS A 3 13.28 10.40 -6.14
N ILE A 4 12.61 11.15 -7.03
CA ILE A 4 12.07 10.64 -8.30
C ILE A 4 13.22 10.36 -9.28
N LYS A 5 14.21 11.28 -9.35
CA LYS A 5 15.41 11.08 -10.16
C LYS A 5 16.20 9.85 -9.68
N GLY A 6 16.38 9.70 -8.37
CA GLY A 6 17.09 8.56 -7.77
C GLY A 6 16.43 7.21 -8.05
N LEU A 7 15.09 7.12 -8.01
CA LEU A 7 14.37 5.91 -8.42
C LEU A 7 14.46 5.67 -9.93
N TYR A 8 14.42 6.71 -10.76
CA TYR A 8 14.43 6.57 -12.22
C TYR A 8 15.84 6.27 -12.77
N SER A 9 16.90 6.76 -12.13
CA SER A 9 18.29 6.57 -12.55
C SER A 9 18.98 5.36 -11.92
N ASP A 10 18.28 4.52 -11.14
CA ASP A 10 18.91 3.35 -10.53
C ASP A 10 19.17 2.26 -11.58
N ALA A 11 20.43 1.87 -11.71
CA ALA A 11 20.85 0.78 -12.57
C ALA A 11 20.23 -0.58 -12.19
N GLU A 12 19.80 -0.81 -10.94
CA GLU A 12 19.05 -2.04 -10.57
C GLU A 12 17.62 -2.07 -11.08
N PHE A 13 17.10 -0.94 -11.57
CA PHE A 13 15.75 -0.82 -12.11
C PHE A 13 15.73 -0.62 -13.61
N ALA A 14 16.85 -0.25 -14.25
CA ALA A 14 16.92 0.11 -15.67
C ALA A 14 16.26 -0.94 -16.59
N GLU A 15 16.55 -2.22 -16.39
CA GLU A 15 15.97 -3.35 -17.15
C GLU A 15 14.48 -3.61 -16.87
N HIS A 16 13.92 -3.01 -15.81
CA HIS A 16 12.53 -3.19 -15.37
C HIS A 16 11.65 -1.96 -15.63
N LEU A 17 12.23 -0.81 -16.00
CA LEU A 17 11.47 0.44 -16.13
C LEU A 17 10.57 0.42 -17.38
N VAL A 18 9.27 0.62 -17.15
CA VAL A 18 8.28 0.81 -18.22
C VAL A 18 8.10 2.29 -18.51
N PHE A 19 8.25 2.67 -19.79
CA PHE A 19 8.25 4.07 -20.23
C PHE A 19 6.98 4.47 -21.01
N VAL A 20 6.24 3.51 -21.56
CA VAL A 20 5.05 3.74 -22.39
C VAL A 20 3.84 2.96 -21.85
N PRO A 21 2.60 3.43 -22.08
CA PRO A 21 1.40 2.63 -21.81
C PRO A 21 1.26 1.52 -22.85
N GLU A 22 0.63 0.41 -22.47
CA GLU A 22 0.44 -0.77 -23.31
C GLU A 22 -0.97 -1.33 -23.12
N HIS A 23 -1.52 -2.01 -24.12
CA HIS A 23 -2.75 -2.80 -23.95
C HIS A 23 -2.41 -4.28 -24.07
N HIS A 24 -2.61 -5.02 -22.99
CA HIS A 24 -2.37 -6.47 -22.93
C HIS A 24 -3.69 -7.22 -23.12
N TYR A 25 -3.62 -8.42 -23.69
CA TYR A 25 -4.78 -9.23 -24.04
C TYR A 25 -4.50 -10.70 -23.78
N THR A 26 -5.54 -11.51 -23.60
CA THR A 26 -5.43 -12.97 -23.40
C THR A 26 -4.98 -13.74 -24.64
N ASP A 27 -5.23 -13.19 -25.84
CA ASP A 27 -4.95 -13.83 -27.12
C ASP A 27 -4.52 -12.81 -28.20
N GLU A 28 -3.93 -13.30 -29.29
CA GLU A 28 -3.56 -12.49 -30.46
C GLU A 28 -4.76 -11.82 -31.14
N MET A 29 -5.95 -12.38 -30.91
CA MET A 29 -7.23 -11.88 -31.41
C MET A 29 -7.76 -10.68 -30.61
N LYS A 30 -7.08 -10.31 -29.52
CA LYS A 30 -7.31 -9.12 -28.67
C LYS A 30 -8.73 -9.06 -28.10
N ARG A 31 -9.35 -10.21 -27.83
CA ARG A 31 -10.78 -10.27 -27.43
C ARG A 31 -11.03 -9.84 -26.00
N ASN A 32 -10.14 -10.21 -25.08
CA ASN A 32 -10.30 -9.95 -23.66
C ASN A 32 -9.05 -9.21 -23.15
N ARG A 33 -9.26 -7.99 -22.64
CA ARG A 33 -8.19 -7.09 -22.20
C ARG A 33 -7.75 -7.45 -20.79
N LEU A 34 -6.44 -7.33 -20.55
CA LEU A 34 -5.82 -7.58 -19.25
C LEU A 34 -5.36 -6.28 -18.58
N PHE A 35 -5.60 -6.20 -17.27
CA PHE A 35 -5.22 -5.10 -16.39
C PHE A 35 -4.42 -5.65 -15.21
N HIS A 36 -3.19 -5.17 -15.00
CA HIS A 36 -2.39 -5.55 -13.83
C HIS A 36 -1.48 -4.44 -13.30
N ASP A 37 -0.67 -3.80 -14.14
CA ASP A 37 0.16 -2.65 -13.77
C ASP A 37 -0.39 -1.38 -14.41
N MET A 38 0.06 -0.20 -13.97
CA MET A 38 -0.63 1.05 -14.35
C MET A 38 -0.42 1.40 -15.82
N HIS A 39 0.64 0.90 -16.45
CA HIS A 39 0.86 1.05 -17.89
C HIS A 39 -0.19 0.29 -18.72
N THR A 40 -0.80 -0.77 -18.16
CA THR A 40 -1.94 -1.48 -18.77
C THR A 40 -3.29 -0.75 -18.59
N GLY A 41 -3.33 0.20 -17.66
CA GLY A 41 -4.53 0.93 -17.28
C GLY A 41 -4.83 2.14 -18.16
N ASN A 42 -6.12 2.44 -18.29
CA ASN A 42 -6.66 3.54 -19.08
C ASN A 42 -6.12 4.92 -18.66
N TRP A 43 -5.77 5.13 -17.38
CA TRP A 43 -5.24 6.40 -16.91
C TRP A 43 -3.90 6.73 -17.56
N TRP A 44 -2.95 5.79 -17.60
CA TRP A 44 -1.62 6.06 -18.19
C TRP A 44 -1.77 6.35 -19.67
N TRP A 45 -2.57 5.55 -20.39
CA TRP A 45 -2.83 5.75 -21.81
C TRP A 45 -3.41 7.14 -22.11
N LYS A 46 -4.50 7.53 -21.42
CA LYS A 46 -5.17 8.83 -21.62
C LYS A 46 -4.26 10.00 -21.20
N THR A 47 -3.49 9.87 -20.11
CA THR A 47 -2.57 10.92 -19.65
C THR A 47 -1.36 11.09 -20.58
N GLN A 48 -0.76 9.99 -21.06
CA GLN A 48 0.35 10.04 -22.04
C GLN A 48 -0.10 10.76 -23.31
N GLN A 49 -1.25 10.40 -23.88
CA GLN A 49 -1.82 11.09 -25.05
C GLN A 49 -2.06 12.59 -24.80
N CYS A 50 -2.52 12.97 -23.60
CA CYS A 50 -2.75 14.38 -23.26
C CYS A 50 -1.44 15.18 -23.22
N VAL A 51 -0.38 14.61 -22.63
CA VAL A 51 0.95 15.22 -22.59
C VAL A 51 1.57 15.29 -23.99
N GLU A 52 1.51 14.22 -24.78
CA GLU A 52 2.11 14.17 -26.12
C GLU A 52 1.53 15.18 -27.12
N ARG A 53 0.24 15.54 -26.98
CA ARG A 53 -0.39 16.62 -27.79
C ARG A 53 0.30 17.97 -27.64
N THR A 54 0.95 18.22 -26.50
CA THR A 54 1.66 19.48 -26.21
C THR A 54 3.18 19.30 -26.18
N HIS A 55 3.65 18.10 -25.87
CA HIS A 55 5.06 17.73 -25.72
C HIS A 55 5.35 16.40 -26.45
N PRO A 56 5.50 16.40 -27.79
CA PRO A 56 5.80 15.18 -28.54
C PRO A 56 7.08 14.48 -28.05
N GLY A 57 7.02 13.15 -27.90
CA GLY A 57 8.13 12.35 -27.36
C GLY A 57 8.34 12.47 -25.85
N ALA A 58 7.38 13.01 -25.11
CA ALA A 58 7.38 12.99 -23.64
C ALA A 58 7.26 11.56 -23.08
N THR A 59 7.68 11.37 -21.83
CA THR A 59 7.51 10.15 -21.05
C THR A 59 6.85 10.52 -19.74
N ILE A 60 5.64 10.04 -19.44
CA ILE A 60 5.09 10.30 -18.10
C ILE A 60 5.78 9.44 -17.03
N VAL A 61 5.95 10.02 -15.86
CA VAL A 61 6.49 9.35 -14.67
C VAL A 61 5.39 9.38 -13.61
N PRO A 62 4.48 8.40 -13.57
CA PRO A 62 3.32 8.48 -12.70
C PRO A 62 3.74 8.25 -11.25
N ILE A 63 3.33 9.16 -10.38
CA ILE A 63 3.71 9.19 -8.98
C ILE A 63 2.58 8.61 -8.13
N ILE A 64 2.91 7.67 -7.24
CA ILE A 64 2.10 7.40 -6.05
C ILE A 64 2.67 8.18 -4.89
N ILE A 65 1.80 8.90 -4.17
CA ILE A 65 2.07 9.40 -2.82
C ILE A 65 1.21 8.60 -1.84
N SER A 66 1.76 8.32 -0.66
CA SER A 66 0.99 7.75 0.44
C SER A 66 1.33 8.38 1.77
N SER A 67 0.35 8.47 2.66
CA SER A 67 0.51 8.94 4.02
C SER A 67 -0.40 8.17 4.96
N ASP A 68 0.10 7.88 6.16
CA ASP A 68 -0.68 7.36 7.27
C ASP A 68 -0.02 7.77 8.60
N LYS A 69 -0.84 8.02 9.62
CA LYS A 69 -0.41 8.50 10.93
C LYS A 69 -0.21 7.32 11.89
N THR A 70 0.93 6.66 11.76
CA THR A 70 1.28 5.50 12.58
C THR A 70 1.60 5.85 14.04
N GLN A 71 1.13 5.02 14.98
CA GLN A 71 1.53 5.09 16.39
C GLN A 71 2.92 4.46 16.57
N LEU A 72 3.83 5.19 17.23
CA LEU A 72 5.21 4.77 17.51
C LEU A 72 5.33 3.98 18.81
N THR A 73 4.49 4.30 19.80
CA THR A 73 4.53 3.67 21.13
C THR A 73 3.12 3.38 21.65
N THR A 74 2.90 2.17 22.16
CA THR A 74 1.68 1.81 22.91
C THR A 74 1.52 2.59 24.22
N PHE A 75 2.63 3.07 24.79
CA PHE A 75 2.65 3.92 25.99
C PHE A 75 2.88 5.39 25.60
N ARG A 76 2.17 6.34 26.24
CA ARG A 76 2.30 7.80 26.02
C ARG A 76 1.90 8.36 24.64
N ASN A 77 1.22 7.59 23.78
CA ASN A 77 0.57 8.06 22.55
C ASN A 77 1.47 8.91 21.61
N LYS A 78 2.75 8.52 21.41
CA LYS A 78 3.59 9.12 20.37
C LYS A 78 3.21 8.55 19.00
N SER A 79 3.19 9.42 18.00
CA SER A 79 2.89 9.09 16.60
C SER A 79 3.92 9.72 15.68
N ALA A 80 4.18 9.08 14.54
CA ALA A 80 4.79 9.70 13.37
C ALA A 80 3.72 9.85 12.27
N TYR A 81 4.01 10.67 11.28
CA TYR A 81 3.14 10.84 10.12
C TYR A 81 3.99 10.85 8.84
N PRO A 82 4.59 9.69 8.48
CA PRO A 82 5.42 9.56 7.29
C PRO A 82 4.61 9.80 6.01
N ILE A 83 5.29 10.39 5.01
CA ILE A 83 4.85 10.39 3.61
C ILE A 83 5.82 9.54 2.80
N TYR A 84 5.32 8.59 2.02
CA TYR A 84 6.10 7.84 1.06
C TYR A 84 5.79 8.24 -0.39
N LEU A 85 6.74 7.98 -1.28
CA LEU A 85 6.62 8.19 -2.72
C LEU A 85 7.23 7.00 -3.50
N THR A 86 6.62 6.68 -4.62
CA THR A 86 7.17 5.75 -5.61
C THR A 86 6.76 6.13 -7.04
N ILE A 87 7.51 5.66 -8.04
CA ILE A 87 7.23 5.85 -9.46
C ILE A 87 6.59 4.59 -10.05
N ARG A 88 5.63 4.75 -10.95
CA ARG A 88 4.86 3.66 -11.57
C ARG A 88 5.52 3.04 -12.78
N ASN A 89 6.59 3.66 -13.28
CA ASN A 89 7.54 3.06 -14.22
C ASN A 89 8.18 1.79 -13.65
N LEU A 90 8.24 1.65 -12.32
CA LEU A 90 8.72 0.42 -11.68
C LEU A 90 7.55 -0.58 -11.47
N PRO A 91 7.63 -1.82 -11.99
CA PRO A 91 6.62 -2.85 -11.80
C PRO A 91 6.24 -3.10 -10.35
N LYS A 92 4.96 -3.37 -10.10
CA LYS A 92 4.41 -3.53 -8.74
C LYS A 92 5.12 -4.60 -7.92
N GLU A 93 5.53 -5.70 -8.54
CA GLU A 93 6.26 -6.79 -7.87
C GLU A 93 7.64 -6.38 -7.34
N ILE A 94 8.25 -5.31 -7.86
CA ILE A 94 9.49 -4.74 -7.33
C ILE A 94 9.17 -3.67 -6.28
N ARG A 95 8.26 -2.73 -6.57
CA ARG A 95 7.83 -1.69 -5.61
C ARG A 95 7.31 -2.26 -4.29
N ARG A 96 6.66 -3.43 -4.34
CA ARG A 96 6.09 -4.13 -3.17
C ARG A 96 7.13 -4.84 -2.29
N LYS A 97 8.40 -4.97 -2.74
CA LYS A 97 9.49 -5.61 -1.98
C LYS A 97 10.31 -4.52 -1.25
N PRO A 98 10.20 -4.35 0.08
CA PRO A 98 10.93 -3.29 0.79
C PRO A 98 12.46 -3.38 0.62
N SER A 99 12.99 -4.61 0.49
CA SER A 99 14.40 -4.89 0.21
C SER A 99 14.89 -4.44 -1.17
N ARG A 100 14.00 -4.17 -2.12
CA ARG A 100 14.35 -3.57 -3.42
C ARG A 100 14.32 -2.04 -3.37
N HIS A 101 13.94 -1.40 -2.26
CA HIS A 101 13.96 0.05 -2.08
C HIS A 101 13.20 0.89 -3.14
N GLY A 102 12.23 0.28 -3.85
CA GLY A 102 11.40 0.97 -4.86
C GLY A 102 10.41 2.00 -4.31
N GLN A 103 10.49 2.35 -3.02
CA GLN A 103 9.68 3.38 -2.35
C GLN A 103 10.57 4.22 -1.43
N VAL A 104 10.36 5.53 -1.38
CA VAL A 104 11.19 6.49 -0.65
C VAL A 104 10.34 7.24 0.37
N LEU A 105 10.87 7.46 1.59
CA LEU A 105 10.28 8.38 2.56
C LEU A 105 10.57 9.83 2.14
N LEU A 106 9.53 10.62 1.86
CA LEU A 106 9.67 12.05 1.56
C LEU A 106 9.88 12.91 2.81
N GLY A 107 9.35 12.46 3.96
CA GLY A 107 9.49 13.17 5.22
C GLY A 107 8.40 12.81 6.23
N TYR A 108 8.37 13.54 7.33
CA TYR A 108 7.37 13.42 8.39
C TYR A 108 6.54 14.70 8.48
N LEU A 109 5.22 14.57 8.41
CA LEU A 109 4.28 15.65 8.68
C LEU A 109 4.22 15.96 10.18
N SER A 110 3.86 17.21 10.49
CA SER A 110 3.66 17.64 11.87
C SER A 110 2.52 16.86 12.54
N THR A 111 2.82 16.18 13.62
CA THR A 111 1.83 15.53 14.50
C THR A 111 1.30 16.46 15.58
N SER A 112 1.55 17.77 15.47
CA SER A 112 1.14 18.77 16.46
C SER A 112 -0.37 18.74 16.71
N LYS A 113 -0.73 18.81 17.99
CA LYS A 113 -2.13 18.87 18.43
C LYS A 113 -2.70 20.29 18.46
N LEU A 114 -1.88 21.33 18.31
CA LEU A 114 -2.30 22.74 18.37
C LEU A 114 -3.23 23.06 19.57
N GLU A 115 -2.88 22.59 20.76
CA GLU A 115 -3.75 22.62 21.96
C GLU A 115 -4.13 24.06 22.41
N HIS A 116 -3.40 25.08 21.96
CA HIS A 116 -3.74 26.49 22.15
C HIS A 116 -4.99 26.95 21.38
N ILE A 117 -5.43 26.23 20.34
CA ILE A 117 -6.66 26.55 19.58
C ILE A 117 -7.86 25.86 20.24
N THR A 118 -8.48 26.55 21.21
CA THR A 118 -9.60 26.03 22.00
C THR A 118 -10.90 25.82 21.19
N ASN A 119 -11.13 26.62 20.15
CA ASN A 119 -12.31 26.48 19.31
C ASN A 119 -12.19 25.25 18.39
N LYS A 120 -12.99 24.21 18.66
CA LYS A 120 -12.99 22.92 17.92
C LYS A 120 -13.19 23.06 16.41
N ALA A 121 -13.92 24.07 15.93
CA ALA A 121 -14.14 24.28 14.50
C ALA A 121 -12.94 24.96 13.82
N ALA A 122 -12.35 25.97 14.47
CA ALA A 122 -11.12 26.59 14.03
C ALA A 122 -9.96 25.58 14.04
N HIS A 123 -9.78 24.84 15.14
CA HIS A 123 -8.77 23.79 15.32
C HIS A 123 -8.76 22.77 14.18
N ARG A 124 -9.92 22.21 13.82
CA ARG A 124 -10.05 21.28 12.68
C ARG A 124 -9.70 21.92 11.34
N ARG A 125 -10.07 23.19 11.12
CA ARG A 125 -9.67 23.93 9.90
C ARG A 125 -8.16 24.16 9.88
N THR A 126 -7.55 24.58 10.98
CA THR A 126 -6.11 24.84 11.05
C THR A 126 -5.30 23.57 10.83
N LEU A 127 -5.69 22.42 11.42
CA LEU A 127 -5.04 21.13 11.13
C LEU A 127 -5.17 20.72 9.66
N CYS A 128 -6.34 20.93 9.05
CA CYS A 128 -6.56 20.64 7.63
C CYS A 128 -5.67 21.52 6.74
N ASN A 129 -5.62 22.82 6.98
CA ASN A 129 -4.77 23.74 6.23
C ASN A 129 -3.28 23.44 6.47
N LEU A 130 -2.85 23.12 7.71
CA LEU A 130 -1.48 22.73 8.03
C LEU A 130 -1.03 21.51 7.21
N PHE A 131 -1.88 20.47 7.09
CA PHE A 131 -1.62 19.32 6.23
C PHE A 131 -1.39 19.77 4.77
N HIS A 132 -2.31 20.55 4.20
CA HIS A 132 -2.18 21.01 2.81
C HIS A 132 -0.99 21.93 2.59
N SER A 133 -0.63 22.80 3.53
CA SER A 133 0.57 23.65 3.46
C SER A 133 1.86 22.82 3.51
N CYS A 134 1.96 21.84 4.41
CA CYS A 134 3.10 20.93 4.47
C CYS A 134 3.22 20.08 3.19
N MET A 135 2.11 19.50 2.72
CA MET A 135 2.08 18.77 1.46
C MET A 135 2.49 19.67 0.30
N THR A 136 1.98 20.90 0.21
CA THR A 136 2.36 21.89 -0.82
C THR A 136 3.87 22.13 -0.82
N MET A 137 4.50 22.31 0.34
CA MET A 137 5.94 22.51 0.44
C MET A 137 6.74 21.32 -0.12
N ILE A 138 6.34 20.10 0.25
CA ILE A 138 6.98 18.84 -0.16
C ILE A 138 6.79 18.57 -1.66
N THR A 139 5.59 18.80 -2.18
CA THR A 139 5.20 18.40 -3.54
C THR A 139 5.25 19.53 -4.57
N ARG A 140 5.50 20.78 -4.16
CA ARG A 140 5.69 21.95 -5.06
C ARG A 140 6.54 21.64 -6.30
N PRO A 141 7.67 20.90 -6.23
CA PRO A 141 8.48 20.61 -7.41
C PRO A 141 7.79 19.77 -8.50
N LEU A 142 6.65 19.11 -8.21
CA LEU A 142 5.87 18.39 -9.22
C LEU A 142 5.08 19.32 -10.16
N ARG A 143 4.77 20.55 -9.74
CA ARG A 143 3.94 21.49 -10.52
C ARG A 143 4.58 21.81 -11.87
N GLU A 144 5.79 22.35 -11.82
CA GLU A 144 6.55 22.73 -13.02
C GLU A 144 7.10 21.51 -13.77
N ALA A 145 7.63 20.51 -13.05
CA ALA A 145 8.19 19.31 -13.66
C ALA A 145 7.14 18.47 -14.40
N GLY A 146 5.90 18.40 -13.91
CA GLY A 146 4.81 17.72 -14.59
C GLY A 146 4.29 18.48 -15.81
N ALA A 147 4.34 19.82 -15.78
CA ALA A 147 3.81 20.68 -16.84
C ALA A 147 4.77 20.75 -18.03
N SER A 148 6.00 21.22 -17.78
CA SER A 148 7.02 21.49 -18.82
C SER A 148 7.91 20.29 -19.15
N GLY A 149 7.86 19.27 -18.29
CA GLY A 149 8.78 18.14 -18.31
C GLY A 149 10.16 18.48 -17.76
N VAL A 150 10.94 17.44 -17.47
CA VAL A 150 12.32 17.54 -16.99
C VAL A 150 13.17 16.45 -17.64
N LEU A 151 14.37 16.80 -18.09
CA LEU A 151 15.31 15.79 -18.59
C LEU A 151 15.76 14.88 -17.45
N MET A 152 15.57 13.58 -17.62
CA MET A 152 15.95 12.54 -16.67
C MET A 152 16.64 11.40 -17.41
N GLN A 153 17.80 11.00 -16.89
CA GLN A 153 18.57 9.86 -17.37
C GLN A 153 18.17 8.61 -16.58
N SER A 154 17.81 7.53 -17.26
CA SER A 154 17.61 6.22 -16.63
C SER A 154 18.94 5.50 -16.41
N GLY A 155 18.94 4.41 -15.63
CA GLY A 155 20.15 3.67 -15.29
C GLY A 155 20.86 2.99 -16.48
N ASP A 156 20.21 2.92 -17.65
CA ASP A 156 20.76 2.51 -18.96
C ASP A 156 21.54 3.63 -19.67
N GLY A 157 21.56 4.84 -19.11
CA GLY A 157 22.17 6.03 -19.69
C GLY A 157 21.27 6.82 -20.66
N VAL A 158 20.06 6.35 -20.97
CA VAL A 158 19.15 7.02 -21.91
C VAL A 158 18.45 8.21 -21.25
N VAL A 159 18.47 9.37 -21.91
CA VAL A 159 17.82 10.60 -21.44
C VAL A 159 16.44 10.76 -22.09
N ARG A 160 15.40 10.95 -21.28
CA ARG A 160 14.02 11.20 -21.74
C ARG A 160 13.48 12.51 -21.13
N ARG A 161 12.52 13.15 -21.82
CA ARG A 161 11.74 14.28 -21.28
C ARG A 161 10.64 13.70 -20.40
N CYS A 162 10.91 13.63 -19.10
CA CYS A 162 10.02 13.01 -18.14
C CYS A 162 9.03 14.02 -17.55
N HIS A 163 7.75 13.66 -17.45
CA HIS A 163 6.70 14.46 -16.82
C HIS A 163 6.19 13.74 -15.55
N PRO A 164 6.68 14.11 -14.35
CA PRO A 164 6.19 13.55 -13.09
C PRO A 164 4.78 14.04 -12.76
N ILE A 165 3.79 13.15 -12.76
CA ILE A 165 2.37 13.48 -12.58
C ILE A 165 1.81 12.64 -11.42
N LEU A 166 1.04 13.25 -10.51
CA LEU A 166 0.38 12.51 -9.43
C LEU A 166 -0.72 11.62 -10.01
N ALA A 167 -0.49 10.30 -9.98
CA ALA A 167 -1.44 9.32 -10.50
C ALA A 167 -2.40 8.85 -9.41
N SER A 168 -1.87 8.51 -8.23
CA SER A 168 -2.65 7.99 -7.10
C SER A 168 -2.16 8.54 -5.77
N TYR A 169 -3.12 8.75 -4.86
CA TYR A 169 -2.92 9.05 -3.45
C TYR A 169 -3.49 7.91 -2.61
N VAL A 170 -2.64 7.28 -1.81
CA VAL A 170 -2.96 6.10 -1.00
C VAL A 170 -3.02 6.47 0.48
N GLY A 171 -4.14 6.16 1.12
CA GLY A 171 -4.37 6.40 2.54
C GLY A 171 -5.69 5.78 3.01
N ASP A 172 -5.92 5.78 4.32
CA ASP A 172 -7.17 5.29 4.91
C ASP A 172 -8.34 6.28 4.68
N TYR A 173 -9.58 5.90 4.99
CA TYR A 173 -10.75 6.74 4.70
C TYR A 173 -10.67 8.18 5.30
N PRO A 174 -10.32 8.37 6.59
CA PRO A 174 -9.96 9.69 7.14
C PRO A 174 -8.93 10.47 6.31
N GLU A 175 -7.84 9.84 5.87
CA GLU A 175 -6.80 10.47 5.06
C GLU A 175 -7.31 10.85 3.66
N GLN A 176 -8.08 9.96 3.02
CA GLN A 176 -8.75 10.21 1.73
C GLN A 176 -9.65 11.46 1.79
N LEU A 177 -10.41 11.61 2.89
CA LEU A 177 -11.24 12.80 3.13
C LEU A 177 -10.43 14.05 3.49
N LEU A 178 -9.23 13.91 4.05
CA LEU A 178 -8.32 15.02 4.32
C LEU A 178 -7.76 15.56 2.99
N VAL A 179 -7.22 14.68 2.17
CA VAL A 179 -6.63 14.96 0.85
C VAL A 179 -7.65 15.59 -0.11
N GLY A 180 -8.85 15.02 -0.23
CA GLY A 180 -9.92 15.56 -1.07
C GLY A 180 -10.65 16.77 -0.47
N CYS A 181 -10.20 17.31 0.67
CA CYS A 181 -10.90 18.40 1.38
C CYS A 181 -12.37 18.07 1.72
N LEU A 182 -12.73 16.80 1.95
CA LEU A 182 -14.12 16.35 2.10
C LEU A 182 -14.60 16.24 3.55
N LYS A 183 -15.90 16.36 3.76
CA LYS A 183 -16.57 16.15 5.06
C LYS A 183 -16.70 14.64 5.36
N ASN A 184 -16.84 14.29 6.64
CA ASN A 184 -17.06 12.88 7.03
C ASN A 184 -18.37 12.33 6.45
N LEU A 185 -18.41 11.01 6.20
CA LEU A 185 -19.53 10.30 5.60
C LEU A 185 -19.90 10.80 4.19
N LYS A 186 -18.88 11.10 3.38
CA LYS A 186 -19.00 11.32 1.93
C LYS A 186 -18.07 10.38 1.15
N CYS A 187 -18.40 10.09 -0.09
CA CYS A 187 -17.51 9.34 -0.99
C CYS A 187 -16.37 10.25 -1.48
N PRO A 188 -15.10 9.78 -1.49
CA PRO A 188 -13.99 10.49 -2.13
C PRO A 188 -14.21 10.72 -3.63
N SER A 189 -14.64 9.68 -4.35
CA SER A 189 -14.70 9.67 -5.81
C SER A 189 -15.96 10.35 -6.36
N CYS A 190 -17.12 10.18 -5.70
CA CYS A 190 -18.42 10.63 -6.21
C CYS A 190 -19.20 11.58 -5.30
N THR A 191 -20.32 12.09 -5.83
CA THR A 191 -21.21 13.08 -5.18
C THR A 191 -22.40 12.48 -4.42
N VAL A 192 -22.59 11.16 -4.43
CA VAL A 192 -23.68 10.43 -3.76
C VAL A 192 -23.92 10.92 -2.33
N ASP A 193 -25.19 11.09 -1.96
CA ASP A 193 -25.52 11.57 -0.62
C ASP A 193 -25.20 10.51 0.46
N ARG A 194 -25.03 10.97 1.70
CA ARG A 194 -24.72 10.12 2.83
C ARG A 194 -25.78 9.02 2.99
N ASP A 195 -27.05 9.37 2.80
CA ASP A 195 -28.19 8.50 3.08
C ASP A 195 -28.49 7.51 1.93
N HIS A 196 -27.58 7.43 0.95
CA HIS A 196 -27.57 6.49 -0.18
C HIS A 196 -26.21 5.78 -0.35
N LEU A 197 -25.34 5.83 0.68
CA LEU A 197 -24.04 5.14 0.63
C LEU A 197 -24.19 3.63 0.69
N GLY A 198 -25.30 3.12 1.24
CA GLY A 198 -25.61 1.69 1.27
C GLY A 198 -26.07 1.13 -0.07
N ASP A 199 -26.45 1.97 -1.02
CA ASP A 199 -27.11 1.56 -2.26
C ASP A 199 -26.11 1.14 -3.35
N PRO A 200 -26.50 0.23 -4.25
CA PRO A 200 -25.68 -0.02 -5.44
C PRO A 200 -25.66 1.25 -6.30
N LEU A 201 -24.54 1.56 -6.93
CA LEU A 201 -24.57 2.53 -8.02
C LEU A 201 -25.38 1.93 -9.18
N PRO A 202 -26.22 2.73 -9.89
CA PRO A 202 -26.80 2.26 -11.14
C PRO A 202 -25.67 1.92 -12.12
N ASP A 203 -25.91 0.92 -12.98
CA ASP A 203 -24.93 0.43 -13.95
C ASP A 203 -24.26 1.60 -14.66
N LEU A 204 -22.95 1.78 -14.41
CA LEU A 204 -22.16 2.77 -15.12
C LEU A 204 -22.17 2.36 -16.59
N PRO A 205 -22.64 3.21 -17.52
CA PRO A 205 -22.60 2.87 -18.94
C PRO A 205 -21.15 2.56 -19.33
N ASN A 206 -20.98 1.52 -20.15
CA ASN A 206 -19.68 0.94 -20.52
C ASN A 206 -18.63 2.02 -20.76
N LEU A 207 -17.51 1.95 -20.03
CA LEU A 207 -16.49 3.01 -19.95
C LEU A 207 -15.70 3.24 -21.26
N GLU A 208 -16.06 2.54 -22.34
CA GLU A 208 -15.66 2.82 -23.71
C GLU A 208 -16.28 4.13 -24.23
N ASP A 209 -17.54 4.45 -23.88
CA ASP A 209 -18.20 5.71 -24.25
C ASP A 209 -17.66 6.92 -23.47
N ALA A 210 -16.85 6.69 -22.43
CA ALA A 210 -15.99 7.71 -21.80
C ALA A 210 -14.76 8.08 -22.68
N ALA A 211 -14.91 7.95 -24.00
CA ALA A 211 -14.13 8.62 -25.04
C ALA A 211 -14.41 10.14 -25.07
N HIS A 212 -15.61 10.56 -24.65
CA HIS A 212 -15.86 11.95 -24.31
C HIS A 212 -15.29 12.27 -22.93
N PHE A 213 -14.06 12.78 -22.92
CA PHE A 213 -13.67 13.78 -21.92
C PHE A 213 -14.54 15.01 -22.18
N ASP A 214 -15.73 15.03 -21.59
CA ASP A 214 -16.56 16.21 -21.52
C ASP A 214 -16.21 16.97 -20.22
N PRO A 215 -15.67 18.21 -20.30
CA PRO A 215 -15.56 19.08 -19.15
C PRO A 215 -16.94 19.46 -18.56
N GLY A 216 -17.99 19.41 -19.40
CA GLY A 216 -19.32 19.99 -19.17
C GLY A 216 -20.48 19.00 -18.99
N GLY A 217 -20.24 17.81 -18.43
CA GLY A 217 -21.30 17.02 -17.79
C GLY A 217 -22.00 15.93 -18.62
N GLY A 218 -21.63 14.68 -18.37
CA GLY A 218 -22.37 13.50 -18.83
C GLY A 218 -22.11 12.25 -17.96
N SER A 219 -23.14 11.79 -17.24
CA SER A 219 -23.33 10.44 -16.66
C SER A 219 -22.15 9.72 -15.97
N ASN A 220 -21.19 10.44 -15.40
CA ASN A 220 -20.25 9.90 -14.41
C ASN A 220 -20.56 10.56 -13.04
N PRO A 221 -20.81 9.81 -11.95
CA PRO A 221 -21.11 10.39 -10.63
C PRO A 221 -19.89 11.05 -9.96
N GLY A 222 -18.75 11.12 -10.65
CA GLY A 222 -17.54 11.81 -10.23
C GLY A 222 -17.75 13.27 -9.82
N ARG A 223 -16.88 13.77 -8.95
CA ARG A 223 -16.88 15.18 -8.52
C ARG A 223 -16.38 16.09 -9.64
N ASP A 224 -17.16 17.10 -9.98
CA ASP A 224 -16.76 18.23 -10.83
C ASP A 224 -15.52 18.92 -10.25
N LEU A 225 -14.41 18.87 -10.99
CA LEU A 225 -13.15 19.47 -10.57
C LEU A 225 -13.09 20.96 -10.89
N GLU A 226 -13.73 21.41 -11.97
CA GLU A 226 -13.64 22.80 -12.44
C GLU A 226 -14.42 23.70 -11.48
N ALA A 227 -15.68 23.37 -11.18
CA ALA A 227 -16.45 24.09 -10.16
C ALA A 227 -15.80 24.04 -8.76
N ILE A 228 -15.02 23.00 -8.46
CA ILE A 228 -14.24 22.89 -7.22
C ILE A 228 -13.03 23.83 -7.22
N LEU A 229 -12.34 23.98 -8.35
CA LEU A 229 -11.22 24.93 -8.48
C LEU A 229 -11.73 26.37 -8.41
N ASP A 230 -12.82 26.71 -9.13
CA ASP A 230 -13.49 28.03 -9.04
C ASP A 230 -13.85 28.39 -7.59
N ALA A 231 -14.40 27.43 -6.84
CA ALA A 231 -14.73 27.61 -5.44
C ALA A 231 -13.50 27.78 -4.52
N LEU A 232 -12.32 27.31 -4.94
CA LEU A 232 -11.05 27.42 -4.22
C LEU A 232 -10.29 28.71 -4.55
N GLU A 233 -10.45 29.29 -5.73
CA GLU A 233 -9.88 30.61 -6.08
C GLU A 233 -10.38 31.73 -5.16
N LEU A 234 -11.63 31.64 -4.71
CA LEU A 234 -12.18 32.54 -3.69
C LEU A 234 -11.46 32.45 -2.32
N GLY A 235 -10.53 31.50 -2.13
CA GLY A 235 -9.73 31.34 -0.93
C GLY A 235 -8.83 32.54 -0.59
N ASP A 236 -8.36 33.27 -1.60
CA ASP A 236 -7.56 34.51 -1.43
C ASP A 236 -8.39 35.65 -0.81
N ILE A 237 -9.67 35.74 -1.16
CA ILE A 237 -10.64 36.70 -0.59
C ILE A 237 -11.15 36.19 0.77
N GLY A 238 -11.39 34.89 0.87
CA GLY A 238 -11.89 34.21 2.06
C GLY A 238 -13.32 34.60 2.42
N GLY A 239 -13.57 34.75 3.73
CA GLY A 239 -14.86 35.20 4.24
C GLY A 239 -16.04 34.24 4.00
N LEU A 240 -17.24 34.81 3.90
CA LEU A 240 -18.49 34.06 3.81
C LEU A 240 -18.72 33.46 2.42
N ASP A 241 -18.26 34.12 1.36
CA ASP A 241 -18.52 33.69 -0.01
C ASP A 241 -17.64 32.52 -0.43
N PHE A 242 -16.36 32.51 -0.01
CA PHE A 242 -15.52 31.30 -0.07
C PHE A 242 -16.17 30.10 0.64
N TRP A 243 -16.73 30.32 1.84
CA TRP A 243 -17.43 29.26 2.58
C TRP A 243 -18.71 28.78 1.86
N ARG A 244 -19.46 29.69 1.24
CA ARG A 244 -20.66 29.38 0.45
C ARG A 244 -20.31 28.57 -0.81
N ALA A 245 -19.31 29.00 -1.57
CA ALA A 245 -18.85 28.30 -2.77
C ALA A 245 -18.35 26.88 -2.43
N CYS A 246 -17.45 26.75 -1.46
CA CYS A 246 -17.00 25.45 -0.95
C CYS A 246 -18.16 24.57 -0.44
N LYS A 247 -19.21 25.17 0.16
CA LYS A 247 -20.40 24.43 0.59
C LYS A 247 -21.21 23.93 -0.61
N ALA A 248 -21.39 24.73 -1.66
CA ALA A 248 -22.15 24.36 -2.85
C ALA A 248 -21.54 23.11 -3.55
N VAL A 249 -20.22 23.10 -3.72
CA VAL A 249 -19.48 21.96 -4.30
C VAL A 249 -19.13 20.86 -3.27
N ASN A 250 -19.73 20.91 -2.08
CA ASN A 250 -19.64 19.90 -1.02
C ASN A 250 -18.24 19.62 -0.41
N ILE A 251 -17.30 20.58 -0.50
CA ILE A 251 -15.97 20.49 0.13
C ILE A 251 -15.90 21.26 1.47
N LYS A 252 -14.75 21.15 2.14
CA LYS A 252 -14.31 22.00 3.27
C LYS A 252 -13.59 23.24 2.70
N PRO A 253 -13.77 24.43 3.30
CA PRO A 253 -12.97 25.60 2.96
C PRO A 253 -11.51 25.40 3.43
N VAL A 254 -10.66 25.01 2.49
CA VAL A 254 -9.21 24.85 2.64
C VAL A 254 -8.55 25.84 1.68
N VAL A 255 -7.66 26.68 2.19
CA VAL A 255 -6.96 27.68 1.39
C VAL A 255 -5.83 26.99 0.65
N HIS A 256 -5.87 27.02 -0.70
CA HIS A 256 -4.91 26.42 -1.63
C HIS A 256 -4.47 24.98 -1.29
N PRO A 257 -5.33 23.96 -1.50
CA PRO A 257 -4.94 22.58 -1.29
C PRO A 257 -3.79 22.16 -2.22
N PHE A 258 -2.85 21.34 -1.74
CA PHE A 258 -1.58 21.08 -2.43
C PHE A 258 -1.68 20.68 -3.92
N TRP A 259 -2.76 20.00 -4.29
CA TRP A 259 -3.04 19.47 -5.63
C TRP A 259 -3.69 20.48 -6.59
N GLU A 260 -4.21 21.61 -6.11
CA GLU A 260 -4.92 22.67 -6.87
C GLU A 260 -4.19 23.04 -8.17
N LYS A 261 -2.86 23.20 -8.10
CA LYS A 261 -2.01 23.67 -9.20
C LYS A 261 -1.17 22.55 -9.83
N PHE A 262 -1.65 21.30 -9.78
CA PHE A 262 -0.99 20.17 -10.45
C PHE A 262 -1.51 19.99 -11.88
N PRO A 263 -0.62 19.84 -12.88
CA PRO A 263 -1.00 19.60 -14.26
C PRO A 263 -1.47 18.16 -14.45
N TYR A 264 -2.52 17.96 -15.26
CA TYR A 264 -3.07 16.64 -15.61
C TYR A 264 -3.60 15.80 -14.43
N VAL A 265 -3.86 16.39 -13.26
CA VAL A 265 -4.32 15.70 -12.05
C VAL A 265 -5.78 16.00 -11.75
N HIS A 266 -6.58 14.96 -11.54
CA HIS A 266 -7.93 15.06 -10.98
C HIS A 266 -7.96 14.37 -9.63
N ILE A 267 -7.85 15.12 -8.53
CA ILE A 267 -7.56 14.55 -7.20
C ILE A 267 -8.56 13.47 -6.77
N TYR A 268 -9.87 13.66 -7.02
CA TYR A 268 -10.91 12.70 -6.66
C TYR A 268 -10.85 11.38 -7.45
N ARG A 269 -10.20 11.39 -8.61
CA ARG A 269 -9.87 10.20 -9.42
C ARG A 269 -8.55 9.56 -8.96
N SER A 270 -7.63 10.34 -8.39
CA SER A 270 -6.38 9.84 -7.81
C SER A 270 -6.53 9.17 -6.44
N ILE A 271 -7.62 9.41 -5.71
CA ILE A 271 -7.85 8.78 -4.39
C ILE A 271 -8.27 7.32 -4.59
N THR A 272 -7.32 6.39 -4.49
CA THR A 272 -7.54 4.98 -4.85
C THR A 272 -8.19 4.14 -3.74
N PRO A 273 -8.93 3.06 -4.08
CA PRO A 273 -9.47 2.11 -3.11
C PRO A 273 -8.37 1.36 -2.33
N ASP A 274 -8.72 0.85 -1.16
CA ASP A 274 -7.77 0.24 -0.24
C ASP A 274 -8.30 -1.04 0.42
N ILE A 275 -7.74 -2.19 0.03
CA ILE A 275 -8.15 -3.51 0.52
C ILE A 275 -8.04 -3.60 2.05
N LEU A 276 -6.96 -3.08 2.64
CA LEU A 276 -6.69 -3.21 4.07
C LEU A 276 -7.70 -2.42 4.91
N HIS A 277 -7.87 -1.12 4.67
CA HIS A 277 -8.72 -0.25 5.47
C HIS A 277 -10.19 -0.27 5.05
N GLN A 278 -10.51 -0.44 3.77
CA GLN A 278 -11.89 -0.48 3.30
C GLN A 278 -12.50 -1.88 3.45
N LEU A 279 -11.84 -2.93 2.95
CA LEU A 279 -12.41 -4.29 3.00
C LEU A 279 -12.12 -4.97 4.34
N TYR A 280 -10.86 -5.31 4.67
CA TYR A 280 -10.55 -6.07 5.90
C TYR A 280 -10.93 -5.32 7.19
N GLN A 281 -10.39 -4.11 7.40
CA GLN A 281 -10.69 -3.27 8.58
C GLN A 281 -11.99 -2.44 8.44
N GLY A 282 -12.83 -2.79 7.47
CA GLY A 282 -14.11 -2.13 7.23
C GLY A 282 -15.22 -3.14 7.02
N VAL A 283 -15.48 -3.50 5.77
CA VAL A 283 -16.59 -4.38 5.37
C VAL A 283 -16.53 -5.72 6.11
N VAL A 284 -15.40 -6.42 6.11
CA VAL A 284 -15.22 -7.71 6.81
C VAL A 284 -15.39 -7.56 8.32
N LYS A 285 -14.79 -6.54 8.93
CA LYS A 285 -14.94 -6.23 10.36
C LYS A 285 -16.41 -6.00 10.74
N HIS A 286 -17.17 -5.28 9.92
CA HIS A 286 -18.61 -5.09 10.12
C HIS A 286 -19.37 -6.40 9.93
N LEU A 287 -19.08 -7.15 8.86
CA LEU A 287 -19.70 -8.43 8.55
C LEU A 287 -19.54 -9.46 9.68
N ILE A 288 -18.34 -9.60 10.25
CA ILE A 288 -18.09 -10.48 11.41
C ILE A 288 -18.93 -10.03 12.62
N SER A 289 -19.05 -8.72 12.85
CA SER A 289 -19.91 -8.20 13.92
C SER A 289 -21.38 -8.54 13.69
N TRP A 290 -21.88 -8.44 12.45
CA TRP A 290 -23.27 -8.78 12.13
C TRP A 290 -23.54 -10.27 12.19
N ILE A 291 -22.61 -11.10 11.70
CA ILE A 291 -22.67 -12.57 11.84
C ILE A 291 -22.74 -12.96 13.31
N ARG A 292 -21.92 -12.36 14.19
CA ARG A 292 -21.96 -12.62 15.64
C ARG A 292 -23.29 -12.24 16.28
N SER A 293 -23.94 -11.17 15.82
CA SER A 293 -25.29 -10.80 16.27
C SER A 293 -26.38 -11.74 15.74
N ALA A 294 -26.26 -12.20 14.49
CA ALA A 294 -27.21 -13.10 13.85
C ALA A 294 -27.16 -14.54 14.39
N CYS A 295 -25.95 -15.03 14.65
CA CYS A 295 -25.66 -16.45 14.95
C CYS A 295 -25.44 -16.72 16.44
N GLY A 296 -25.21 -15.68 17.25
CA GLY A 296 -24.70 -15.78 18.61
C GLY A 296 -23.17 -15.95 18.66
N SER A 297 -22.51 -15.23 19.57
CA SER A 297 -21.04 -15.30 19.71
C SER A 297 -20.56 -16.68 20.17
N ASP A 298 -21.30 -17.34 21.07
CA ASP A 298 -20.92 -18.64 21.62
C ASP A 298 -20.93 -19.77 20.57
N GLU A 299 -21.89 -19.76 19.65
CA GLU A 299 -21.98 -20.75 18.56
C GLU A 299 -20.89 -20.50 17.50
N ILE A 300 -20.63 -19.24 17.14
CA ILE A 300 -19.52 -18.86 16.27
C ILE A 300 -18.18 -19.34 16.86
N ASP A 301 -17.95 -19.12 18.16
CA ASP A 301 -16.73 -19.58 18.82
C ASP A 301 -16.69 -21.11 18.99
N ALA A 302 -17.83 -21.77 19.21
CA ALA A 302 -17.93 -23.23 19.20
C ALA A 302 -17.58 -23.83 17.83
N ARG A 303 -17.96 -23.16 16.74
CA ARG A 303 -17.60 -23.57 15.37
C ARG A 303 -16.12 -23.31 15.06
N CYS A 304 -15.56 -22.16 15.44
CA CYS A 304 -14.12 -21.90 15.36
C CYS A 304 -13.29 -22.99 16.06
N ARG A 305 -13.74 -23.48 17.23
CA ARG A 305 -13.11 -24.57 17.98
C ARG A 305 -13.19 -25.95 17.30
N ARG A 306 -14.14 -26.15 16.38
CA ARG A 306 -14.37 -27.41 15.65
C ARG A 306 -13.67 -27.44 14.28
N LEU A 307 -12.99 -26.36 13.88
CA LEU A 307 -12.23 -26.34 12.63
C LEU A 307 -11.13 -27.42 12.65
N PRO A 308 -11.02 -28.26 11.60
CA PRO A 308 -10.00 -29.30 11.56
C PRO A 308 -8.59 -28.67 11.47
N PRO A 309 -7.55 -29.34 12.01
CA PRO A 309 -6.17 -28.90 11.87
C PRO A 309 -5.78 -28.70 10.40
N ASN A 310 -5.15 -27.56 10.10
CA ASN A 310 -4.83 -27.14 8.75
C ASN A 310 -3.55 -26.30 8.74
N HIS A 311 -2.68 -26.48 7.75
CA HIS A 311 -1.38 -25.81 7.65
C HIS A 311 -1.44 -24.38 7.07
N HIS A 312 -2.58 -23.95 6.57
CA HIS A 312 -2.76 -22.70 5.80
C HIS A 312 -3.78 -21.71 6.41
N ILE A 313 -4.39 -22.05 7.56
CA ILE A 313 -5.26 -21.17 8.34
C ILE A 313 -4.88 -21.15 9.82
N CYS A 314 -4.97 -20.00 10.47
CA CYS A 314 -4.87 -19.90 11.92
C CYS A 314 -6.10 -20.53 12.61
N LEU A 315 -5.86 -21.41 13.59
CA LEU A 315 -6.91 -22.02 14.41
C LEU A 315 -7.24 -21.13 15.62
N PHE A 316 -8.44 -20.55 15.63
CA PHE A 316 -8.92 -19.71 16.72
C PHE A 316 -9.55 -20.56 17.83
N LEU A 317 -8.70 -21.27 18.58
CA LEU A 317 -9.11 -22.23 19.63
C LEU A 317 -9.89 -21.61 20.80
N ASN A 318 -9.80 -20.29 20.99
CA ASN A 318 -10.60 -19.54 21.97
C ASN A 318 -11.77 -18.78 21.30
N GLY A 319 -12.11 -19.12 20.05
CA GLY A 319 -13.06 -18.36 19.26
C GLY A 319 -12.48 -17.05 18.70
N ILE A 320 -13.34 -16.31 17.99
CA ILE A 320 -13.03 -14.99 17.42
C ILE A 320 -13.71 -13.84 18.18
N SER A 321 -14.67 -14.16 19.05
CA SER A 321 -15.50 -13.12 19.70
C SER A 321 -14.76 -12.26 20.72
N HIS A 322 -13.71 -12.81 21.34
CA HIS A 322 -12.89 -12.16 22.36
C HIS A 322 -11.72 -11.35 21.78
N LEU A 323 -11.46 -11.41 20.48
CA LEU A 323 -10.33 -10.73 19.86
C LEU A 323 -10.52 -9.21 19.93
N THR A 324 -9.50 -8.50 20.42
CA THR A 324 -9.48 -7.04 20.46
C THR A 324 -8.36 -6.52 19.58
N ARG A 325 -8.62 -5.41 18.86
CA ARG A 325 -7.67 -4.80 17.90
C ARG A 325 -7.24 -5.75 16.77
N VAL A 326 -8.17 -6.57 16.27
CA VAL A 326 -7.98 -7.50 15.15
C VAL A 326 -7.30 -6.81 13.96
N THR A 327 -6.16 -7.33 13.54
CA THR A 327 -5.32 -6.82 12.43
C THR A 327 -5.86 -7.21 11.06
N GLY A 328 -5.33 -6.62 9.98
CA GLY A 328 -5.69 -7.01 8.62
C GLY A 328 -5.40 -8.48 8.33
N THR A 329 -4.24 -8.96 8.77
CA THR A 329 -3.82 -10.36 8.67
C THR A 329 -4.77 -11.30 9.40
N GLU A 330 -5.23 -10.96 10.61
CA GLU A 330 -6.19 -11.79 11.34
C GLU A 330 -7.56 -11.82 10.64
N HIS A 331 -8.02 -10.72 10.06
CA HIS A 331 -9.22 -10.72 9.22
C HIS A 331 -9.07 -11.58 7.95
N ASP A 332 -7.92 -11.55 7.25
CA ASP A 332 -7.62 -12.49 6.15
C ASP A 332 -7.74 -13.95 6.59
N GLN A 333 -7.15 -14.30 7.74
CA GLN A 333 -7.24 -15.65 8.27
C GLN A 333 -8.68 -16.05 8.59
N ILE A 334 -9.49 -15.14 9.15
CA ILE A 334 -10.90 -15.40 9.44
C ILE A 334 -11.72 -15.59 8.15
N CYS A 335 -11.53 -14.76 7.11
CA CYS A 335 -12.26 -14.88 5.85
C CYS A 335 -12.17 -16.28 5.24
N ARG A 336 -11.01 -16.94 5.33
CA ARG A 336 -10.75 -18.27 4.74
C ARG A 336 -11.66 -19.38 5.26
N PHE A 337 -12.25 -19.22 6.45
CA PHE A 337 -13.20 -20.17 7.03
C PHE A 337 -14.54 -19.54 7.42
N LEU A 338 -14.73 -18.23 7.24
CA LEU A 338 -15.92 -17.49 7.65
C LEU A 338 -17.22 -18.09 7.08
N LEU A 339 -17.19 -18.51 5.81
CA LEU A 339 -18.34 -19.16 5.17
C LEU A 339 -18.71 -20.48 5.87
N GLY A 340 -17.71 -21.30 6.24
CA GLY A 340 -17.91 -22.55 6.98
C GLY A 340 -18.46 -22.35 8.39
N LEU A 341 -18.30 -21.17 9.00
CA LEU A 341 -18.95 -20.86 10.27
C LEU A 341 -20.45 -20.61 10.11
N VAL A 342 -20.90 -20.02 8.99
CA VAL A 342 -22.31 -19.60 8.78
C VAL A 342 -23.18 -20.62 8.05
N VAL A 343 -22.60 -21.61 7.35
CA VAL A 343 -23.34 -22.72 6.74
C VAL A 343 -24.19 -23.44 7.79
N ASP A 344 -25.47 -23.65 7.49
CA ASP A 344 -26.42 -24.36 8.37
C ASP A 344 -26.48 -23.82 9.82
N VAL A 345 -26.24 -22.53 10.02
CA VAL A 345 -26.55 -21.88 11.30
C VAL A 345 -28.07 -21.67 11.42
N PRO A 346 -28.71 -22.09 12.53
CA PRO A 346 -30.09 -21.73 12.81
C PRO A 346 -30.20 -20.24 13.14
N LEU A 347 -31.00 -19.50 12.37
CA LEU A 347 -31.29 -18.09 12.65
C LEU A 347 -32.47 -17.92 13.63
N PRO A 348 -32.56 -16.76 14.31
CA PRO A 348 -33.74 -16.35 15.06
C PRO A 348 -35.04 -16.54 14.26
N HIS A 349 -36.13 -16.81 14.96
CA HIS A 349 -37.48 -16.99 14.39
C HIS A 349 -37.59 -18.08 13.30
N ARG A 350 -36.62 -19.02 13.22
CA ARG A 350 -36.51 -20.05 12.17
C ARG A 350 -36.39 -19.47 10.74
N MET A 351 -35.83 -18.28 10.61
CA MET A 351 -35.54 -17.68 9.30
C MET A 351 -34.53 -18.54 8.51
N SER A 352 -34.65 -18.52 7.18
CA SER A 352 -33.70 -19.24 6.32
C SER A 352 -32.32 -18.56 6.34
N SER A 353 -31.27 -19.35 6.61
CA SER A 353 -29.89 -18.90 6.53
C SER A 353 -29.41 -18.65 5.09
N THR A 354 -30.21 -18.95 4.06
CA THR A 354 -29.84 -18.77 2.64
C THR A 354 -29.42 -17.34 2.31
N HIS A 355 -30.17 -16.32 2.75
CA HIS A 355 -29.81 -14.93 2.46
C HIS A 355 -28.57 -14.48 3.25
N LEU A 356 -28.39 -14.96 4.49
CA LEU A 356 -27.14 -14.73 5.24
C LEU A 356 -25.94 -15.34 4.48
N LEU A 357 -26.05 -16.61 4.06
CA LEU A 357 -25.00 -17.32 3.35
C LEU A 357 -24.65 -16.63 2.02
N ARG A 358 -25.65 -16.20 1.24
CA ARG A 358 -25.46 -15.42 0.00
C ARG A 358 -24.80 -14.07 0.26
N THR A 359 -25.21 -13.35 1.31
CA THR A 359 -24.63 -12.05 1.68
C THR A 359 -23.15 -12.19 2.07
N VAL A 360 -22.84 -13.19 2.92
CA VAL A 360 -21.46 -13.48 3.33
C VAL A 360 -20.63 -13.89 2.12
N ARG A 361 -21.16 -14.78 1.28
CA ARG A 361 -20.51 -15.21 0.04
C ARG A 361 -20.23 -14.05 -0.91
N GLY A 362 -21.18 -13.16 -1.17
CA GLY A 362 -20.96 -12.00 -2.05
C GLY A 362 -19.79 -11.12 -1.60
N ILE A 363 -19.65 -10.87 -0.28
CA ILE A 363 -18.49 -10.16 0.27
C ILE A 363 -17.19 -10.96 0.14
N MET A 364 -17.20 -12.28 0.36
CA MET A 364 -16.01 -13.12 0.19
C MET A 364 -15.57 -13.20 -1.28
N ASP A 365 -16.50 -13.47 -2.18
CA ASP A 365 -16.25 -13.55 -3.63
C ASP A 365 -15.70 -12.20 -4.13
N PHE A 366 -16.32 -11.06 -3.75
CA PHE A 366 -15.81 -9.72 -4.06
C PHE A 366 -14.41 -9.47 -3.49
N LEU A 367 -14.19 -9.80 -2.21
CA LEU A 367 -12.90 -9.61 -1.52
C LEU A 367 -11.77 -10.40 -2.21
N TYR A 368 -12.03 -11.64 -2.62
CA TYR A 368 -11.03 -12.47 -3.28
C TYR A 368 -10.80 -12.03 -4.72
N LEU A 369 -11.85 -11.71 -5.48
CA LEU A 369 -11.74 -11.16 -6.83
C LEU A 369 -10.96 -9.84 -6.83
N ALA A 370 -11.26 -8.91 -5.94
CA ALA A 370 -10.57 -7.62 -5.82
C ALA A 370 -9.06 -7.75 -5.50
N GLN A 371 -8.60 -8.92 -5.05
CA GLN A 371 -7.19 -9.20 -4.76
C GLN A 371 -6.46 -9.92 -5.91
N TYR A 372 -7.11 -10.14 -7.06
CA TYR A 372 -6.47 -10.81 -8.19
C TYR A 372 -5.24 -10.03 -8.69
N PRO A 373 -4.12 -10.72 -9.02
CA PRO A 373 -2.90 -10.08 -9.50
C PRO A 373 -3.01 -9.60 -10.95
N VAL A 374 -4.00 -10.09 -11.70
CA VAL A 374 -4.36 -9.69 -13.06
C VAL A 374 -5.88 -9.76 -13.16
N HIS A 375 -6.52 -8.75 -13.71
CA HIS A 375 -7.94 -8.77 -14.07
C HIS A 375 -8.10 -8.84 -15.60
N SER A 376 -9.02 -9.69 -16.05
CA SER A 376 -9.62 -9.63 -17.39
C SER A 376 -10.99 -8.97 -17.34
N SER A 377 -11.55 -8.54 -18.47
CA SER A 377 -12.92 -8.00 -18.54
C SER A 377 -13.96 -8.94 -17.92
N GLU A 378 -13.81 -10.25 -18.14
CA GLU A 378 -14.66 -11.29 -17.52
C GLU A 378 -14.55 -11.30 -15.97
N THR A 379 -13.34 -11.15 -15.42
CA THR A 379 -13.17 -11.11 -13.95
C THR A 379 -13.68 -9.82 -13.33
N LEU A 380 -13.77 -8.72 -14.10
CA LEU A 380 -14.40 -7.48 -13.66
C LEU A 380 -15.92 -7.62 -13.60
N VAL A 381 -16.54 -8.25 -14.61
CA VAL A 381 -17.96 -8.63 -14.56
C VAL A 381 -18.24 -9.58 -13.37
N ALA A 382 -17.34 -10.51 -13.07
CA ALA A 382 -17.47 -11.36 -11.89
C ALA A 382 -17.38 -10.57 -10.56
N LEU A 383 -16.53 -9.54 -10.50
CA LEU A 383 -16.40 -8.65 -9.35
C LEU A 383 -17.70 -7.86 -9.10
N ASP A 384 -18.29 -7.29 -10.15
CA ASP A 384 -19.58 -6.59 -10.06
C ASP A 384 -20.72 -7.55 -9.70
N THR A 385 -20.72 -8.76 -10.27
CA THR A 385 -21.69 -9.81 -9.94
C THR A 385 -21.64 -10.19 -8.45
N ALA A 386 -20.45 -10.28 -7.87
CA ALA A 386 -20.28 -10.55 -6.44
C ALA A 386 -20.79 -9.39 -5.56
N LEU A 387 -20.59 -8.13 -6.00
CA LEU A 387 -21.16 -6.96 -5.34
C LEU A 387 -22.69 -6.95 -5.44
N ALA A 388 -23.26 -7.18 -6.62
CA ALA A 388 -24.70 -7.27 -6.84
C ALA A 388 -25.34 -8.35 -5.95
N ALA A 389 -24.73 -9.53 -5.85
CA ALA A 389 -25.19 -10.61 -4.97
C ALA A 389 -25.18 -10.21 -3.48
N PHE A 390 -24.23 -9.38 -3.04
CA PHE A 390 -24.28 -8.77 -1.70
C PHE A 390 -25.45 -7.79 -1.57
N HIS A 391 -25.65 -6.87 -2.53
CA HIS A 391 -26.72 -5.88 -2.47
C HIS A 391 -28.13 -6.48 -2.53
N GLU A 392 -28.33 -7.59 -3.26
CA GLU A 392 -29.59 -8.33 -3.33
C GLU A 392 -29.94 -9.00 -1.99
N ASN A 393 -28.95 -9.50 -1.23
CA ASN A 393 -29.19 -10.36 -0.07
C ASN A 393 -28.99 -9.69 1.29
N LYS A 394 -28.30 -8.54 1.35
CA LYS A 394 -27.95 -7.82 2.60
C LYS A 394 -29.14 -7.44 3.49
N SER A 395 -30.37 -7.39 2.96
CA SER A 395 -31.59 -7.09 3.73
C SER A 395 -31.77 -8.02 4.93
N ILE A 396 -31.22 -9.23 4.90
CA ILE A 396 -31.26 -10.19 6.01
C ILE A 396 -30.80 -9.60 7.35
N PHE A 397 -29.84 -8.66 7.36
CA PHE A 397 -29.41 -8.00 8.60
C PHE A 397 -30.38 -6.90 9.06
N VAL A 398 -31.25 -6.39 8.19
CA VAL A 398 -32.38 -5.53 8.54
C VAL A 398 -33.54 -6.37 9.07
N ASP A 399 -33.85 -7.47 8.37
CA ASP A 399 -34.91 -8.41 8.77
C ASP A 399 -34.65 -9.04 10.15
N LEU A 400 -33.37 -9.25 10.50
CA LEU A 400 -32.91 -9.69 11.83
C LEU A 400 -32.78 -8.57 12.88
N GLY A 401 -33.09 -7.31 12.54
CA GLY A 401 -32.97 -6.16 13.46
C GLY A 401 -31.53 -5.75 13.83
N ILE A 402 -30.53 -6.19 13.07
CA ILE A 402 -29.09 -5.95 13.33
C ILE A 402 -28.64 -4.61 12.71
N ARG A 403 -29.34 -4.14 11.67
CA ARG A 403 -29.10 -2.88 10.96
C ARG A 403 -30.42 -2.22 10.58
N GLU A 404 -30.48 -0.90 10.62
CA GLU A 404 -31.58 -0.14 10.00
C GLU A 404 -31.28 0.19 8.52
N HIS A 405 -30.00 0.37 8.19
CA HIS A 405 -29.53 0.88 6.90
C HIS A 405 -28.07 0.44 6.63
N PHE A 406 -27.52 0.72 5.44
CA PHE A 406 -26.17 0.30 5.04
C PHE A 406 -25.20 1.44 4.70
N ASP A 407 -25.50 2.67 5.13
CA ASP A 407 -24.76 3.88 4.76
C ASP A 407 -23.37 4.00 5.39
N ILE A 408 -22.49 3.16 4.89
CA ILE A 408 -21.13 2.96 5.37
C ILE A 408 -20.23 3.29 4.17
N PRO A 409 -19.42 4.37 4.22
CA PRO A 409 -18.57 4.77 3.11
C PRO A 409 -17.65 3.67 2.56
N LYS A 410 -17.27 2.70 3.41
CA LYS A 410 -16.44 1.55 3.05
C LYS A 410 -17.18 0.46 2.25
N ILE A 411 -18.50 0.38 2.38
CA ILE A 411 -19.36 -0.45 1.51
C ILE A 411 -19.54 0.30 0.19
N HIS A 412 -19.91 1.59 0.26
CA HIS A 412 -20.04 2.42 -0.93
C HIS A 412 -18.80 2.39 -1.84
N SER A 413 -17.60 2.41 -1.26
CA SER A 413 -16.34 2.35 -2.02
C SER A 413 -16.21 1.08 -2.89
N MET A 414 -16.91 -0.01 -2.58
CA MET A 414 -16.88 -1.25 -3.37
C MET A 414 -17.36 -1.02 -4.82
N ASN A 415 -18.38 -0.16 -5.02
CA ASN A 415 -18.90 0.20 -6.35
C ASN A 415 -17.85 0.83 -7.28
N HIS A 416 -16.72 1.31 -6.75
CA HIS A 416 -15.69 2.00 -7.54
C HIS A 416 -14.55 1.07 -7.96
N TYR A 417 -14.44 -0.14 -7.40
CA TYR A 417 -13.26 -1.01 -7.60
C TYR A 417 -13.00 -1.35 -9.07
N HIS A 418 -14.03 -1.73 -9.82
CA HIS A 418 -13.94 -1.98 -11.27
C HIS A 418 -13.27 -0.82 -11.99
N TRP A 419 -13.86 0.39 -11.88
CA TRP A 419 -13.35 1.60 -12.53
C TRP A 419 -11.88 1.87 -12.18
N TYR A 420 -11.51 1.75 -10.90
CA TYR A 420 -10.13 1.95 -10.47
C TYR A 420 -9.16 0.91 -11.02
N ILE A 421 -9.59 -0.36 -11.16
CA ILE A 421 -8.76 -1.41 -11.75
C ILE A 421 -8.52 -1.13 -13.25
N GLU A 422 -9.54 -0.73 -13.99
CA GLU A 422 -9.38 -0.34 -15.39
C GLU A 422 -8.48 0.88 -15.57
N GLN A 423 -8.59 1.87 -14.69
CA GLN A 423 -7.78 3.09 -14.79
C GLN A 423 -6.32 2.84 -14.38
N TYR A 424 -6.07 2.14 -13.28
CA TYR A 424 -4.77 2.14 -12.59
C TYR A 424 -4.11 0.76 -12.47
N GLY A 425 -4.75 -0.31 -12.95
CA GLY A 425 -4.37 -1.71 -12.73
C GLY A 425 -4.92 -2.25 -11.40
N THR A 426 -4.68 -3.53 -11.14
CA THR A 426 -5.16 -4.27 -9.95
C THR A 426 -4.83 -3.62 -8.59
N THR A 427 -5.56 -3.93 -7.53
CA THR A 427 -5.49 -3.15 -6.27
C THR A 427 -4.17 -3.26 -5.52
N ASP A 428 -3.37 -4.32 -5.75
CA ASP A 428 -2.02 -4.48 -5.21
C ASP A 428 -1.03 -3.40 -5.69
N ASN A 429 -1.45 -2.55 -6.63
CA ASN A 429 -0.73 -1.36 -7.03
C ASN A 429 -0.66 -0.25 -5.98
N TYR A 430 -1.74 -0.10 -5.21
CA TYR A 430 -2.07 1.08 -4.40
C TYR A 430 -2.69 0.74 -3.03
N ASN A 431 -2.57 -0.51 -2.58
CA ASN A 431 -2.99 -0.96 -1.24
C ASN A 431 -2.02 -0.49 -0.13
N THR A 432 -2.56 0.02 0.97
CA THR A 432 -1.82 0.49 2.17
C THR A 432 -1.10 -0.61 2.95
N ALA A 433 -1.39 -1.89 2.71
CA ALA A 433 -0.67 -3.00 3.36
C ALA A 433 0.86 -2.92 3.18
N TYR A 434 1.34 -2.33 2.06
CA TYR A 434 2.77 -2.11 1.85
C TYR A 434 3.31 -0.94 2.67
N THR A 435 2.53 0.13 2.87
CA THR A 435 2.94 1.30 3.66
C THR A 435 2.95 0.98 5.15
N GLU A 436 2.04 0.12 5.63
CA GLU A 436 2.10 -0.41 7.01
C GLU A 436 3.39 -1.19 7.27
N ARG A 437 3.86 -1.99 6.30
CA ARG A 437 5.16 -2.67 6.40
C ARG A 437 6.31 -1.67 6.42
N LEU A 438 6.27 -0.61 5.61
CA LEU A 438 7.27 0.46 5.62
C LEU A 438 7.30 1.25 6.95
N HIS A 439 6.17 1.39 7.65
CA HIS A 439 6.14 2.01 8.97
C HIS A 439 7.00 1.29 10.00
N ILE A 440 7.22 -0.02 9.87
CA ILE A 440 8.09 -0.77 10.78
C ILE A 440 9.54 -0.28 10.61
N ASP A 441 10.08 -0.43 9.41
CA ASP A 441 11.50 -0.17 9.16
C ASP A 441 11.83 1.34 9.15
N LEU A 442 10.92 2.17 8.63
CA LEU A 442 11.18 3.59 8.40
C LEU A 442 10.73 4.48 9.57
N ALA A 443 9.64 4.16 10.27
CA ALA A 443 9.14 4.99 11.37
C ALA A 443 9.39 4.39 12.77
N LYS A 444 9.02 3.13 13.00
CA LYS A 444 9.09 2.49 14.32
C LYS A 444 10.53 2.16 14.71
N ASP A 445 11.30 1.51 13.84
CA ASP A 445 12.71 1.20 14.09
C ASP A 445 13.58 2.47 14.17
N ALA A 446 13.33 3.44 13.29
CA ALA A 446 13.99 4.74 13.33
C ALA A 446 13.72 5.47 14.65
N TYR A 447 12.46 5.49 15.10
CA TYR A 447 12.12 6.02 16.41
C TYR A 447 12.79 5.24 17.54
N CYS A 448 12.80 3.90 17.47
CA CYS A 448 13.46 3.00 18.41
C CYS A 448 14.94 3.38 18.64
N ALA A 449 15.66 3.76 17.59
CA ALA A 449 17.06 4.19 17.64
C ALA A 449 17.32 5.61 18.20
N THR A 450 16.28 6.40 18.52
CA THR A 450 16.44 7.76 19.09
C THR A 450 16.44 7.78 20.62
N ASN A 451 16.94 8.89 21.19
CA ASN A 451 16.84 9.19 22.63
C ASN A 451 15.43 9.63 23.10
N LYS A 452 14.42 9.60 22.21
CA LYS A 452 13.00 9.97 22.46
C LYS A 452 12.71 11.44 22.76
N LYS A 453 13.70 12.34 22.60
CA LYS A 453 13.57 13.80 22.75
C LYS A 453 13.89 14.47 21.41
N ASP A 454 12.96 15.27 20.89
CA ASP A 454 13.10 15.95 19.59
C ASP A 454 13.47 14.95 18.47
N GLU A 455 12.68 13.86 18.43
CA GLU A 455 13.04 12.60 17.78
C GLU A 455 13.24 12.68 16.25
N TYR A 456 12.49 13.53 15.55
CA TYR A 456 12.42 13.51 14.07
C TYR A 456 13.78 13.74 13.40
N SER A 457 14.61 14.65 13.90
CA SER A 457 15.96 14.91 13.35
C SER A 457 16.88 13.70 13.53
N GLN A 458 16.76 12.99 14.66
CA GLN A 458 17.53 11.77 14.91
C GLN A 458 17.05 10.60 14.03
N MET A 459 15.73 10.48 13.84
CA MET A 459 15.13 9.50 12.92
C MET A 459 15.65 9.71 11.49
N ALA A 460 15.65 10.95 11.00
CA ALA A 460 16.16 11.29 9.67
C ALA A 460 17.64 10.93 9.50
N ILE A 461 18.50 11.32 10.45
CA ILE A 461 19.94 10.99 10.41
C ILE A 461 20.19 9.48 10.45
N TRP A 462 19.41 8.72 11.23
CA TRP A 462 19.53 7.27 11.30
C TRP A 462 19.12 6.59 9.98
N LEU A 463 18.05 7.07 9.34
CA LEU A 463 17.59 6.58 8.04
C LEU A 463 18.62 6.88 6.94
N GLU A 464 19.11 8.12 6.87
CA GLU A 464 20.13 8.54 5.90
C GLU A 464 21.40 7.66 5.99
N ARG A 465 21.85 7.37 7.23
CA ARG A 465 22.99 6.46 7.47
C ARG A 465 22.71 5.05 6.98
N ARG A 466 21.50 4.50 7.22
CA ARG A 466 21.11 3.18 6.70
C ARG A 466 21.08 3.15 5.18
N GLU A 467 20.45 4.13 4.54
CA GLU A 467 20.40 4.23 3.08
C GLU A 467 21.80 4.29 2.46
N LYS A 468 22.72 5.07 3.04
CA LYS A 468 24.14 5.11 2.60
C LYS A 468 24.83 3.75 2.73
N ILE A 469 24.61 3.03 3.83
CA ILE A 469 25.16 1.68 4.02
C ILE A 469 24.60 0.71 2.97
N PHE A 470 23.28 0.69 2.75
CA PHE A 470 22.66 -0.19 1.75
C PHE A 470 23.15 0.11 0.33
N ARG A 471 23.23 1.39 -0.08
CA ARG A 471 23.78 1.78 -1.39
C ARG A 471 25.23 1.32 -1.56
N HIS A 472 26.05 1.43 -0.51
CA HIS A 472 27.44 0.97 -0.55
C HIS A 472 27.53 -0.57 -0.64
N MET A 473 26.66 -1.31 0.06
CA MET A 473 26.58 -2.76 -0.06
C MET A 473 26.17 -3.22 -1.46
N SER A 474 25.14 -2.59 -2.07
CA SER A 474 24.77 -2.84 -3.47
C SER A 474 25.91 -2.53 -4.44
N PHE A 475 26.65 -1.44 -4.23
CA PHE A 475 27.82 -1.10 -5.05
C PHE A 475 28.92 -2.17 -4.97
N ILE A 476 29.27 -2.64 -3.77
CA ILE A 476 30.25 -3.73 -3.59
C ILE A 476 29.76 -5.00 -4.29
N ALA A 477 28.51 -5.40 -4.08
CA ALA A 477 27.95 -6.61 -4.69
C ALA A 477 27.99 -6.55 -6.24
N LYS A 478 27.69 -5.40 -6.84
CA LYS A 478 27.78 -5.18 -8.30
C LYS A 478 29.21 -5.28 -8.80
N ARG A 479 30.17 -4.66 -8.11
CA ARG A 479 31.60 -4.73 -8.48
C ARG A 479 32.12 -6.16 -8.39
N ASP A 480 31.84 -6.85 -7.29
CA ASP A 480 32.27 -8.24 -7.08
C ASP A 480 31.66 -9.19 -8.13
N ALA A 481 30.43 -8.94 -8.58
CA ALA A 481 29.79 -9.66 -9.68
C ALA A 481 30.40 -9.35 -11.06
N TYR A 482 30.76 -8.09 -11.32
CA TYR A 482 31.49 -7.70 -12.54
C TYR A 482 32.89 -8.34 -12.59
N GLU A 483 33.64 -8.31 -11.49
CA GLU A 483 34.93 -8.99 -11.35
C GLU A 483 34.81 -10.52 -11.48
N ALA A 484 33.66 -11.13 -11.15
CA ALA A 484 33.39 -12.54 -11.41
C ALA A 484 33.15 -12.81 -12.90
N ALA A 485 32.27 -12.03 -13.53
CA ALA A 485 31.94 -12.17 -14.96
C ALA A 485 33.17 -11.95 -15.88
N GLN A 486 34.07 -11.02 -15.54
CA GLN A 486 35.33 -10.84 -16.28
C GLN A 486 36.22 -12.09 -16.21
N ARG A 487 36.37 -12.69 -15.02
CA ARG A 487 37.15 -13.94 -14.86
C ARG A 487 36.53 -15.11 -15.61
N GLU A 488 35.20 -15.24 -15.61
CA GLU A 488 34.51 -16.27 -16.40
C GLU A 488 34.73 -16.07 -17.91
N HIS A 489 34.78 -14.83 -18.40
CA HIS A 489 35.12 -14.52 -19.80
C HIS A 489 36.57 -14.88 -20.14
N GLU A 490 37.53 -14.45 -19.30
CA GLU A 490 38.95 -14.78 -19.45
C GLU A 490 39.20 -16.30 -19.40
N GLU A 491 38.51 -17.03 -18.53
CA GLU A 491 38.58 -18.51 -18.47
C GLU A 491 37.98 -19.17 -19.72
N GLN A 492 36.91 -18.61 -20.31
CA GLN A 492 36.33 -19.12 -21.56
C GLN A 492 37.21 -18.82 -22.78
N GLU A 493 37.76 -17.61 -22.89
CA GLU A 493 38.69 -17.25 -23.97
C GLU A 493 39.95 -18.11 -23.94
N ASN A 494 40.55 -18.33 -22.75
CA ASN A 494 41.69 -19.24 -22.62
C ASN A 494 41.36 -20.70 -22.97
N LYS A 495 40.10 -21.12 -22.81
CA LYS A 495 39.65 -22.49 -23.12
C LYS A 495 39.40 -22.73 -24.61
N TYR A 496 39.06 -21.69 -25.38
CA TYR A 496 38.86 -21.79 -26.84
C TYR A 496 40.04 -21.24 -27.67
N GLY A 497 40.90 -20.40 -27.11
CA GLY A 497 42.11 -19.89 -27.76
C GLY A 497 43.24 -20.93 -27.89
N SER A 498 43.17 -22.03 -27.14
CA SER A 498 44.18 -23.10 -27.14
C SER A 498 43.85 -24.23 -28.15
N VAL A 499 43.72 -23.87 -29.42
CA VAL A 499 43.71 -24.83 -30.55
C VAL A 499 44.90 -24.53 -31.46
N GLY A 500 46.11 -24.62 -30.89
CA GLY A 500 47.35 -24.37 -31.60
C GLY A 500 48.59 -24.80 -30.80
N ALA A 501 49.32 -25.78 -31.33
CA ALA A 501 50.67 -26.22 -30.95
C ALA A 501 50.87 -27.11 -29.69
N THR A 502 50.85 -28.42 -29.94
CA THR A 502 51.96 -29.37 -29.66
C THR A 502 52.14 -30.02 -28.26
N LEU A 503 51.94 -31.35 -28.26
CA LEU A 503 52.38 -32.38 -27.29
C LEU A 503 53.91 -32.31 -27.00
N SER A 504 54.54 -32.79 -25.92
CA SER A 504 54.25 -33.53 -24.66
C SER A 504 55.62 -33.70 -23.92
N PRO A 505 55.83 -34.50 -22.83
CA PRO A 505 54.94 -35.24 -21.92
C PRO A 505 55.17 -34.98 -20.39
N SER A 506 54.35 -35.62 -19.52
CA SER A 506 54.62 -36.04 -18.12
C SER A 506 55.19 -35.01 -17.12
N SER A 507 54.51 -34.63 -16.03
CA SER A 507 54.23 -35.53 -14.89
C SER A 507 53.11 -35.00 -13.97
N THR A 508 52.13 -35.84 -13.63
CA THR A 508 51.03 -35.47 -12.73
C THR A 508 51.40 -35.63 -11.25
N THR A 509 51.55 -34.53 -10.53
CA THR A 509 51.33 -34.47 -9.07
C THR A 509 50.27 -33.43 -8.76
N ASP A 510 49.20 -33.89 -8.13
CA ASP A 510 47.94 -33.16 -7.95
C ASP A 510 48.04 -32.11 -6.84
N HIS A 511 48.05 -30.83 -7.22
CA HIS A 511 48.07 -29.69 -6.30
C HIS A 511 47.07 -28.62 -6.74
N ALA A 512 45.82 -28.79 -6.30
CA ALA A 512 44.85 -27.70 -6.28
C ALA A 512 45.40 -26.50 -5.48
N PRO A 513 45.22 -25.25 -5.96
CA PRO A 513 45.70 -24.08 -5.25
C PRO A 513 45.00 -23.96 -3.89
N VAL A 514 45.82 -23.94 -2.82
CA VAL A 514 45.36 -23.90 -1.43
C VAL A 514 44.52 -22.64 -1.20
N LYS A 515 43.22 -22.79 -0.94
CA LYS A 515 42.37 -21.70 -0.45
C LYS A 515 42.89 -21.24 0.92
N ILE A 516 43.56 -20.09 0.94
CA ILE A 516 43.99 -19.43 2.17
C ILE A 516 42.75 -19.20 3.06
N PRO A 517 42.70 -19.75 4.29
CA PRO A 517 41.57 -19.53 5.18
C PRO A 517 41.41 -18.05 5.51
N ARG A 518 40.18 -17.52 5.44
CA ARG A 518 39.88 -16.16 5.90
C ARG A 518 40.24 -16.05 7.39
N LEU A 519 41.17 -15.16 7.73
CA LEU A 519 41.61 -14.85 9.10
C LEU A 519 40.51 -14.24 10.00
N VAL A 520 39.31 -14.00 9.47
CA VAL A 520 38.13 -13.59 10.23
C VAL A 520 37.06 -14.66 10.08
N LEU A 521 36.96 -15.54 11.09
CA LEU A 521 35.81 -16.42 11.26
C LEU A 521 34.56 -15.56 11.56
N PRO A 522 33.44 -15.72 10.84
CA PRO A 522 32.19 -15.09 11.21
C PRO A 522 31.70 -15.71 12.53
N ARG A 523 31.85 -14.96 13.64
CA ARG A 523 31.32 -15.35 14.97
C ARG A 523 29.79 -15.16 15.04
N THR A 524 29.06 -15.80 14.13
CA THR A 524 27.59 -15.84 14.16
C THR A 524 27.12 -17.00 15.04
N GLN A 525 26.94 -16.75 16.34
CA GLN A 525 26.34 -17.72 17.25
C GLN A 525 24.81 -17.65 17.15
N LYS A 526 24.20 -18.59 16.40
CA LYS A 526 22.74 -18.75 16.36
C LYS A 526 22.27 -19.38 17.68
N MET A 527 21.68 -18.57 18.57
CA MET A 527 20.92 -19.06 19.72
C MET A 527 19.43 -19.11 19.37
N SER A 528 18.72 -20.14 19.84
CA SER A 528 17.27 -20.24 19.65
C SER A 528 16.55 -19.21 20.53
N LYS A 529 15.55 -18.51 19.96
CA LYS A 529 14.73 -17.51 20.69
C LYS A 529 14.01 -18.09 21.91
N HIS A 530 13.80 -19.40 21.93
CA HIS A 530 13.27 -20.16 23.04
C HIS A 530 14.26 -21.28 23.38
N PRO A 531 14.61 -21.49 24.67
CA PRO A 531 15.44 -22.61 25.06
C PRO A 531 14.65 -23.92 24.86
N SER A 532 15.32 -24.96 24.35
CA SER A 532 14.75 -26.29 24.11
C SER A 532 14.35 -27.03 25.38
N GLN A 533 14.85 -26.60 26.54
CA GLN A 533 14.47 -27.07 27.87
C GLN A 533 14.24 -25.86 28.79
N LYS A 534 13.22 -25.94 29.66
CA LYS A 534 12.91 -24.90 30.66
C LYS A 534 13.32 -25.38 32.06
N HIS A 535 13.53 -24.45 32.99
CA HIS A 535 13.82 -24.72 34.40
C HIS A 535 15.10 -25.57 34.67
N ILE A 536 16.14 -25.40 33.85
CA ILE A 536 17.43 -26.05 34.06
C ILE A 536 18.15 -25.41 35.28
N PRO A 537 18.62 -26.20 36.27
CA PRO A 537 19.46 -25.71 37.36
C PRO A 537 20.78 -25.11 36.86
N LEU A 538 21.26 -24.02 37.48
CA LEU A 538 22.49 -23.31 37.09
C LEU A 538 23.73 -24.23 37.01
N SER A 539 23.82 -25.25 37.88
CA SER A 539 24.92 -26.24 37.87
C SER A 539 24.95 -27.12 36.61
N ILE A 540 23.80 -27.35 35.97
CA ILE A 540 23.71 -28.11 34.70
C ILE A 540 24.10 -27.20 33.52
N ILE A 541 23.88 -25.90 33.61
CA ILE A 541 24.28 -24.91 32.58
C ILE A 541 25.82 -24.84 32.45
N GLU A 542 26.53 -24.87 33.58
CA GLU A 542 28.00 -24.86 33.60
C GLU A 542 28.62 -26.16 33.06
N THR A 543 28.03 -27.31 33.41
CA THR A 543 28.58 -28.65 33.15
C THR A 543 28.16 -29.21 31.79
N LEU A 544 26.87 -29.18 31.46
CA LEU A 544 26.31 -29.80 30.25
C LEU A 544 26.41 -28.90 29.02
N TYR A 545 26.27 -27.58 29.21
CA TYR A 545 26.30 -26.58 28.13
C TYR A 545 27.64 -25.82 28.05
N GLY A 546 28.61 -26.17 28.91
CA GLY A 546 29.96 -25.59 28.90
C GLY A 546 30.04 -24.11 29.27
N ALA A 547 28.94 -23.50 29.75
CA ALA A 547 28.83 -22.07 30.04
C ALA A 547 29.44 -21.73 31.41
N ARG A 548 30.74 -22.00 31.58
CA ARG A 548 31.48 -21.96 32.87
C ARG A 548 31.41 -20.63 33.64
N TYR A 549 31.14 -19.52 32.95
CA TYR A 549 31.06 -18.17 33.54
C TYR A 549 29.62 -17.64 33.64
N PHE A 550 28.61 -18.49 33.46
CA PHE A 550 27.21 -18.04 33.42
C PHE A 550 26.75 -17.39 34.72
N ARG A 551 27.16 -17.93 35.89
CA ARG A 551 26.88 -17.29 37.19
C ARG A 551 27.52 -15.92 37.33
N ASP A 552 28.80 -15.78 36.98
CA ASP A 552 29.51 -14.50 37.09
C ASP A 552 28.90 -13.44 36.17
N ALA A 553 28.54 -13.82 34.95
CA ALA A 553 27.87 -12.96 33.98
C ALA A 553 26.47 -12.55 34.45
N LEU A 554 25.69 -13.50 35.00
CA LEU A 554 24.36 -13.23 35.55
C LEU A 554 24.44 -12.34 36.80
N ALA A 555 25.43 -12.55 37.68
CA ALA A 555 25.64 -11.73 38.87
C ALA A 555 26.00 -10.28 38.50
N ARG A 556 26.88 -10.07 37.50
CA ARG A 556 27.17 -8.73 36.96
C ARG A 556 25.95 -8.09 36.31
N TYR A 557 25.22 -8.84 35.49
CA TYR A 557 23.99 -8.33 34.84
C TYR A 557 22.93 -7.92 35.88
N ILE A 558 22.77 -8.68 36.96
CA ILE A 558 21.89 -8.27 38.06
C ILE A 558 22.44 -6.99 38.69
N ALA A 559 23.71 -6.94 39.09
CA ALA A 559 24.31 -5.76 39.75
C ALA A 559 24.35 -4.48 38.88
N GLU A 560 24.31 -4.59 37.56
CA GLU A 560 24.22 -3.45 36.63
C GLU A 560 22.77 -2.95 36.40
N TRP A 561 21.75 -3.77 36.72
CA TRP A 561 20.35 -3.52 36.37
C TRP A 561 19.35 -3.71 37.53
N SER A 562 19.85 -3.87 38.77
CA SER A 562 19.12 -3.86 40.04
C SER A 562 19.36 -2.56 40.82
#